data_AF-A0A5B0P762-F1
#
_entry.id   AF-A0A5B0P762-F1
#
_cell.length_a   1.000
_cell.length_b   1.000
_cell.length_c   1.000
_cell.angle_alpha   90.00
_cell.angle_beta   90.00
_cell.angle_gamma   90.00
#
_symmetry.space_group_name_H-M   'P 1'
#
loop_
_entity.id
_entity.type
_entity.pdbx_description
1 polymer ?
#
loop_
_entity_poly.entity_id
_entity_poly.type
_entity_poly.pdbx_seq_one_letter_code
_entity_poly.pdbx_strand_id
1 'polypeptide(L)'
;MEFYNQAARAIDRVNNKHGSLKSIVFNLAANSNTKNKQPQAGSSASSIKARQVSDGKRLLRVVAETLRYRQVIESILSVVDVLRLESKVFGSSSKSSKGASSKQNERWQHPSAHSLVLILIHDHLFSSRGIALSKIHKIRAAIERHSSALKAELSRLMVRQAVSRVSDLADSFQRGTDSVDEDSGGTNLNSPRWMRVNTIKWSVDQAKGWFIDAGWTQVSSLEALTNQTSDSPDQLLVFAEDEHVTGLLALPSAVVLAKLAPYVDGRLIAQDKASCMPAQLLLGDHPHNPPIEVIDATAAPGNKTTMLSSIVGPRGKVWAFEKDKQRFKVLTEMIKLAGCTNVRCINGDFLAVNHDDERFKDVSCILVDPSCSGSGISNRLDHLSQTDSQKKRDENRIQSLSRFQTTIVSHALRFPSVHQVAYSTCSIWKEENEEVVFRILNKPEMIDKGWSLKEVKDTFLNNSKTPWERTGEVISTKEKHLSERMIRFDPSVDQTIGFFAAVFHRPVPQPGPASAKKAERSTSTAITQKTERAHHPKSSCDQTPLPFAQSPKLIVTGKEKMRTKRTGLFHGIRPGRLISI
;
A
#
# COMPACT_ATOMS: atom_id res chain seq x y z
N MET A 1 11.76 -26.81 -32.60
CA MET A 1 12.44 -27.12 -31.33
C MET A 1 13.38 -26.03 -30.88
N GLU A 2 14.32 -25.58 -31.73
CA GLU A 2 15.32 -24.60 -31.29
C GLU A 2 14.71 -23.27 -30.78
N PHE A 3 13.62 -22.79 -31.38
CA PHE A 3 12.86 -21.64 -30.86
C PHE A 3 12.39 -21.82 -29.41
N TYR A 4 11.79 -22.98 -29.09
CA TYR A 4 11.34 -23.31 -27.74
C TYR A 4 12.50 -23.45 -26.76
N ASN A 5 13.62 -24.01 -27.20
CA ASN A 5 14.83 -24.10 -26.38
C ASN A 5 15.39 -22.70 -26.06
N GLN A 6 15.39 -21.77 -27.03
CA GLN A 6 15.83 -20.39 -26.82
C GLN A 6 14.91 -19.64 -25.86
N ALA A 7 13.59 -19.80 -26.01
CA ALA A 7 12.61 -19.21 -25.11
C ALA A 7 12.80 -19.76 -23.68
N ALA A 8 13.01 -21.07 -23.52
CA ALA A 8 13.19 -21.70 -22.22
C ALA A 8 14.50 -21.24 -21.55
N ARG A 9 15.60 -21.13 -22.30
CA ARG A 9 16.87 -20.54 -21.81
C ARG A 9 16.68 -19.08 -21.37
N ALA A 10 15.82 -18.31 -22.04
CA ALA A 10 15.52 -16.93 -21.65
C ALA A 10 14.80 -16.88 -20.30
N ILE A 11 13.80 -17.74 -20.08
CA ILE A 11 13.10 -17.87 -18.79
C ILE A 11 14.07 -18.31 -17.68
N ASP A 12 14.94 -19.30 -17.95
CA ASP A 12 15.94 -19.74 -16.98
C ASP A 12 16.88 -18.59 -16.57
N ARG A 13 17.31 -17.74 -17.51
CA ARG A 13 18.17 -16.58 -17.21
C ARG A 13 17.45 -15.47 -16.44
N VAL A 14 16.17 -15.25 -16.72
CA VAL A 14 15.32 -14.31 -15.95
C VAL A 14 15.17 -14.79 -14.51
N ASN A 15 14.91 -16.09 -14.30
CA ASN A 15 14.78 -16.68 -12.97
C ASN A 15 16.04 -16.53 -12.12
N ASN A 16 17.22 -16.51 -12.75
CA ASN A 16 18.51 -16.37 -12.09
C ASN A 16 19.04 -14.93 -12.05
N LYS A 17 18.19 -13.92 -12.34
CA LYS A 17 18.49 -12.48 -12.25
C LYS A 17 19.68 -11.99 -13.10
N HIS A 18 19.99 -12.65 -14.22
CA HIS A 18 21.13 -12.30 -15.09
C HIS A 18 20.81 -11.21 -16.16
N GLY A 19 20.32 -10.05 -15.72
CA GLY A 19 20.07 -8.88 -16.58
C GLY A 19 18.60 -8.67 -16.97
N SER A 20 18.31 -7.63 -17.75
CA SER A 20 16.92 -7.32 -18.16
C SER A 20 16.42 -8.30 -19.22
N LEU A 21 15.12 -8.64 -19.18
CA LEU A 21 14.46 -9.55 -20.14
C LEU A 21 14.78 -9.16 -21.60
N LYS A 22 14.71 -7.87 -21.91
CA LYS A 22 15.04 -7.32 -23.23
C LYS A 22 16.49 -7.65 -23.61
N SER A 23 17.45 -7.36 -22.74
CA SER A 23 18.87 -7.65 -23.00
C SER A 23 19.15 -9.16 -23.18
N ILE A 24 18.53 -10.00 -22.36
CA ILE A 24 18.69 -11.45 -22.39
C ILE A 24 18.18 -12.03 -23.71
N VAL A 25 16.99 -11.62 -24.13
CA VAL A 25 16.32 -12.12 -25.34
C VAL A 25 17.06 -11.68 -26.61
N PHE A 26 17.46 -10.42 -26.70
CA PHE A 26 18.20 -9.93 -27.87
C PHE A 26 19.60 -10.54 -27.99
N ASN A 27 20.29 -10.80 -26.87
CA ASN A 27 21.57 -11.52 -26.87
C ASN A 27 21.44 -13.00 -27.27
N LEU A 28 20.34 -13.66 -26.90
CA LEU A 28 20.06 -15.04 -27.30
C LEU A 28 19.71 -15.15 -28.80
N ALA A 29 18.95 -14.18 -29.33
CA ALA A 29 18.61 -14.11 -30.75
C ALA A 29 19.82 -13.79 -31.65
N ALA A 30 20.80 -13.04 -31.15
CA ALA A 30 22.04 -12.75 -31.87
C ALA A 30 22.98 -13.98 -31.96
N ASN A 31 23.04 -14.80 -30.89
CA ASN A 31 23.95 -15.94 -30.78
C ASN A 31 23.46 -17.23 -31.48
N SER A 32 22.21 -17.31 -31.89
CA SER A 32 21.66 -18.50 -32.57
C SER A 32 22.05 -18.59 -34.05
N ASN A 33 22.28 -17.45 -34.70
CA ASN A 33 22.65 -17.38 -36.11
C ASN A 33 24.17 -17.50 -36.37
N THR A 34 25.02 -17.41 -35.33
CA THR A 34 26.47 -17.60 -35.47
C THR A 34 26.89 -19.06 -35.42
N LYS A 35 26.07 -19.96 -34.86
CA LYS A 35 26.40 -21.39 -34.71
C LYS A 35 25.80 -22.32 -35.76
N ASN A 36 24.81 -21.88 -36.53
CA ASN A 36 24.14 -22.71 -37.54
C ASN A 36 23.85 -21.91 -38.81
N LYS A 37 24.88 -21.67 -39.64
CA LYS A 37 24.84 -21.56 -41.11
C LYS A 37 26.18 -21.04 -41.64
N GLN A 38 26.82 -21.82 -42.52
CA GLN A 38 27.72 -21.21 -43.51
C GLN A 38 26.93 -20.15 -44.28
N PRO A 39 27.52 -18.97 -44.57
CA PRO A 39 26.80 -17.90 -45.24
C PRO A 39 26.35 -18.40 -46.62
N GLN A 40 25.03 -18.42 -46.85
CA GLN A 40 24.51 -18.51 -48.21
C GLN A 40 24.95 -17.24 -48.95
N ALA A 41 25.70 -17.41 -50.02
CA ALA A 41 26.15 -16.33 -50.88
C ALA A 41 24.93 -15.53 -51.37
N GLY A 42 24.77 -14.29 -50.89
CA GLY A 42 23.76 -13.35 -51.38
C GLY A 42 22.98 -12.54 -50.33
N SER A 43 23.03 -12.86 -49.03
CA SER A 43 22.29 -12.06 -48.04
C SER A 43 23.08 -10.84 -47.57
N SER A 44 22.60 -9.63 -47.87
CA SER A 44 23.18 -8.36 -47.41
C SER A 44 23.20 -8.26 -45.88
N ALA A 45 24.21 -7.61 -45.30
CA ALA A 45 24.34 -7.44 -43.84
C ALA A 45 23.12 -6.74 -43.19
N SER A 46 22.39 -5.93 -43.96
CA SER A 46 21.13 -5.29 -43.55
C SER A 46 19.99 -6.31 -43.41
N SER A 47 19.89 -7.30 -44.31
CA SER A 47 18.86 -8.36 -44.25
C SER A 47 19.06 -9.30 -43.06
N ILE A 48 20.31 -9.60 -42.69
CA ILE A 48 20.66 -10.43 -41.53
C ILE A 48 20.28 -9.70 -40.22
N LYS A 49 20.62 -8.41 -40.11
CA LYS A 49 20.23 -7.58 -38.95
C LYS A 49 18.72 -7.44 -38.83
N ALA A 50 18.00 -7.21 -39.93
CA ALA A 50 16.54 -7.11 -39.91
C ALA A 50 15.87 -8.42 -39.46
N ARG A 51 16.39 -9.57 -39.92
CA ARG A 51 15.90 -10.90 -39.51
C ARG A 51 16.17 -11.20 -38.04
N GLN A 52 17.36 -10.87 -37.52
CA GLN A 52 17.70 -10.99 -36.09
C GLN A 52 16.78 -10.13 -35.20
N VAL A 53 16.46 -8.91 -35.63
CA VAL A 53 15.52 -8.03 -34.91
C VAL A 53 14.11 -8.61 -34.91
N SER A 54 13.66 -9.19 -36.02
CA SER A 54 12.33 -9.82 -36.14
C SER A 54 12.21 -11.08 -35.27
N ASP A 55 13.21 -11.97 -35.32
CA ASP A 55 13.25 -13.18 -34.50
C ASP A 55 13.37 -12.84 -33.00
N GLY A 56 14.14 -11.80 -32.65
CA GLY A 56 14.24 -11.28 -31.28
C GLY A 56 12.92 -10.70 -30.76
N LYS A 57 12.17 -9.95 -31.59
CA LYS A 57 10.83 -9.43 -31.23
C LYS A 57 9.83 -10.57 -31.00
N ARG A 58 9.86 -11.61 -31.85
CA ARG A 58 9.00 -12.79 -31.70
C ARG A 58 9.33 -13.56 -30.42
N LEU A 59 10.61 -13.77 -30.15
CA LEU A 59 11.09 -14.44 -28.94
C LEU A 59 10.68 -13.66 -27.67
N LEU A 60 10.84 -12.34 -27.69
CA LEU A 60 10.47 -11.47 -26.58
C LEU A 60 8.98 -11.55 -26.27
N ARG A 61 8.13 -11.55 -27.29
CA ARG A 61 6.67 -11.65 -27.13
C ARG A 61 6.27 -12.95 -26.44
N VAL A 62 6.75 -14.09 -26.93
CA VAL A 62 6.39 -15.41 -26.36
C VAL A 62 6.90 -15.54 -24.93
N VAL A 63 8.13 -15.10 -24.64
CA VAL A 63 8.68 -15.15 -23.28
C VAL A 63 7.92 -14.20 -22.34
N ALA A 64 7.59 -12.99 -22.78
CA ALA A 64 6.84 -12.03 -21.97
C ALA A 64 5.40 -12.52 -21.68
N GLU A 65 4.70 -13.04 -22.68
CA GLU A 65 3.37 -13.64 -22.50
C GLU A 65 3.44 -14.88 -21.59
N THR A 66 4.43 -15.77 -21.77
CA THR A 66 4.61 -16.94 -20.88
C THR A 66 4.87 -16.53 -19.43
N LEU A 67 5.69 -15.49 -19.21
CA LEU A 67 5.96 -14.97 -17.86
C LEU A 67 4.72 -14.29 -17.25
N ARG A 68 3.89 -13.63 -18.06
CA ARG A 68 2.61 -13.05 -17.63
C ARG A 68 1.66 -14.12 -17.08
N TYR A 69 1.54 -15.25 -17.77
CA TYR A 69 0.68 -16.37 -17.34
C TYR A 69 1.38 -17.37 -16.41
N ARG A 70 2.58 -17.08 -15.92
CA ARG A 70 3.41 -18.06 -15.21
C ARG A 70 2.69 -18.67 -14.02
N GLN A 71 2.12 -17.85 -13.14
CA GLN A 71 1.45 -18.33 -11.93
C GLN A 71 0.21 -19.18 -12.26
N VAL A 72 -0.52 -18.81 -13.31
CA VAL A 72 -1.64 -19.59 -13.83
C VAL A 72 -1.16 -20.96 -14.28
N ILE A 73 -0.07 -21.01 -15.07
CA ILE A 73 0.50 -22.26 -15.58
C ILE A 73 1.04 -23.13 -14.44
N GLU A 74 1.73 -22.53 -13.46
CA GLU A 74 2.25 -23.23 -12.28
C GLU A 74 1.11 -23.79 -11.41
N SER A 75 0.00 -23.07 -11.28
CA SER A 75 -1.21 -23.55 -10.60
C SER A 75 -1.88 -24.73 -11.34
N ILE A 76 -1.86 -24.75 -12.68
CA ILE A 76 -2.33 -25.90 -13.45
C ILE A 76 -1.38 -27.09 -13.28
N LEU A 77 -0.07 -26.84 -13.30
CA LEU A 77 0.96 -27.87 -13.17
C LEU A 77 1.02 -28.52 -11.79
N SER A 78 0.56 -27.86 -10.73
CA SER A 78 0.47 -28.46 -9.40
C SER A 78 -0.59 -29.58 -9.33
N VAL A 79 -1.60 -29.54 -10.21
CA VAL A 79 -2.66 -30.55 -10.32
C VAL A 79 -2.35 -31.54 -11.44
N VAL A 80 -1.93 -31.04 -12.61
CA VAL A 80 -1.57 -31.85 -13.78
C VAL A 80 -0.06 -31.79 -13.97
N ASP A 81 0.66 -32.59 -13.17
CA ASP A 81 2.13 -32.63 -13.18
C ASP A 81 2.66 -33.35 -14.43
N VAL A 82 2.69 -32.61 -15.55
CA VAL A 82 3.19 -33.10 -16.83
C VAL A 82 4.66 -33.53 -16.75
N LEU A 83 5.49 -32.87 -15.92
CA LEU A 83 6.90 -33.22 -15.79
C LEU A 83 7.09 -34.62 -15.22
N ARG A 84 6.29 -34.99 -14.21
CA ARG A 84 6.31 -36.32 -13.62
C ARG A 84 5.66 -37.36 -14.54
N LEU A 85 4.50 -37.04 -15.13
CA LEU A 85 3.76 -37.93 -16.02
C LEU A 85 4.54 -38.26 -17.31
N GLU A 86 5.36 -37.31 -17.78
CA GLU A 86 6.15 -37.42 -19.01
C GLU A 86 7.66 -37.43 -18.76
N SER A 87 8.07 -38.07 -17.66
CA SER A 87 9.48 -38.18 -17.25
C SER A 87 10.40 -38.80 -18.30
N LYS A 88 9.88 -39.63 -19.21
CA LYS A 88 10.66 -40.19 -20.35
C LYS A 88 10.89 -39.19 -21.49
N VAL A 89 10.08 -38.13 -21.58
CA VAL A 89 10.12 -37.14 -22.67
C VAL A 89 10.78 -35.84 -22.21
N PHE A 90 10.47 -35.38 -21.00
CA PHE A 90 11.02 -34.15 -20.42
C PHE A 90 12.09 -34.40 -19.37
N GLY A 91 12.24 -35.62 -18.87
CA GLY A 91 13.36 -36.00 -18.01
C GLY A 91 14.59 -36.36 -18.84
N SER A 92 15.73 -35.76 -18.49
CA SER A 92 17.03 -36.26 -18.91
C SER A 92 18.08 -36.06 -17.82
N SER A 93 18.70 -37.18 -17.46
CA SER A 93 20.04 -37.34 -16.91
C SER A 93 20.34 -36.82 -15.50
N SER A 94 19.85 -37.53 -14.49
CA SER A 94 20.53 -37.62 -13.18
C SER A 94 21.49 -38.81 -13.13
N LYS A 95 22.27 -39.08 -14.19
CA LYS A 95 23.57 -39.74 -13.97
C LYS A 95 24.57 -38.66 -13.61
N SER A 96 24.66 -38.41 -12.31
CA SER A 96 25.76 -37.69 -11.69
C SER A 96 27.07 -38.40 -12.08
N SER A 97 27.77 -37.85 -13.08
CA SER A 97 29.21 -38.06 -13.19
C SER A 97 29.85 -37.24 -12.08
N LYS A 98 30.22 -37.90 -10.98
CA LYS A 98 31.21 -37.38 -10.03
C LYS A 98 32.48 -37.08 -10.84
N GLY A 99 32.84 -35.81 -10.99
CA GLY A 99 34.10 -35.45 -11.62
C GLY A 99 34.22 -33.98 -12.02
N ALA A 100 35.18 -33.32 -11.38
CA ALA A 100 35.93 -32.15 -11.84
C ALA A 100 35.24 -30.76 -11.86
N SER A 101 35.75 -29.93 -10.95
CA SER A 101 35.70 -28.47 -10.95
C SER A 101 36.32 -27.88 -12.23
N SER A 102 35.48 -27.55 -13.23
CA SER A 102 35.79 -26.56 -14.29
C SER A 102 34.69 -26.55 -15.36
N LYS A 103 33.49 -26.00 -15.10
CA LYS A 103 32.47 -25.77 -16.15
C LYS A 103 31.27 -24.92 -15.69
N GLN A 104 31.49 -23.76 -15.07
CA GLN A 104 30.36 -22.81 -14.84
C GLN A 104 29.76 -22.28 -16.16
N ASN A 105 30.54 -22.26 -17.25
CA ASN A 105 30.09 -21.78 -18.57
C ASN A 105 29.28 -22.79 -19.42
N GLU A 106 29.20 -24.08 -19.04
CA GLU A 106 28.43 -25.07 -19.81
C GLU A 106 27.02 -25.34 -19.27
N ARG A 107 26.73 -24.96 -18.02
CA ARG A 107 25.43 -25.23 -17.37
C ARG A 107 24.23 -24.60 -18.09
N TRP A 108 24.46 -23.63 -18.98
CA TRP A 108 23.41 -22.85 -19.67
C TRP A 108 23.20 -23.24 -21.13
N GLN A 109 23.82 -24.34 -21.60
CA GLN A 109 23.65 -24.79 -22.99
C GLN A 109 22.30 -25.50 -23.22
N HIS A 110 21.72 -26.13 -22.19
CA HIS A 110 20.42 -26.79 -22.28
C HIS A 110 19.40 -26.12 -21.34
N PRO A 111 18.17 -25.81 -21.83
CA PRO A 111 17.13 -25.24 -20.98
C PRO A 111 16.64 -26.24 -19.93
N SER A 112 16.14 -25.75 -18.81
CA SER A 112 15.48 -26.59 -17.81
C SER A 112 14.20 -27.20 -18.39
N ALA A 113 13.90 -28.45 -18.00
CA ALA A 113 12.68 -29.13 -18.38
C ALA A 113 11.43 -28.35 -17.96
N HIS A 114 11.49 -27.72 -16.78
CA HIS A 114 10.42 -26.88 -16.25
C HIS A 114 10.14 -25.67 -17.15
N SER A 115 11.17 -24.88 -17.50
CA SER A 115 11.00 -23.72 -18.39
C SER A 115 10.52 -24.11 -19.78
N LEU A 116 10.93 -25.28 -20.28
CA LEU A 116 10.43 -25.80 -21.56
C LEU A 116 8.94 -26.16 -21.49
N VAL A 117 8.49 -26.81 -20.41
CA VAL A 117 7.08 -27.15 -20.20
C VAL A 117 6.23 -25.89 -20.02
N LEU A 118 6.70 -24.88 -19.29
CA LEU A 118 5.97 -23.60 -19.14
C LEU A 118 5.61 -22.98 -20.50
N ILE A 119 6.56 -22.91 -21.43
CA ILE A 119 6.33 -22.31 -22.74
C ILE A 119 5.43 -23.18 -23.62
N LEU A 120 5.60 -24.50 -23.56
CA LEU A 120 4.77 -25.41 -24.36
C LEU A 120 3.33 -25.43 -23.88
N ILE A 121 3.09 -25.36 -22.56
CA ILE A 121 1.74 -25.23 -22.00
C ILE A 121 1.15 -23.86 -22.33
N HIS A 122 1.95 -22.79 -22.27
CA HIS A 122 1.51 -21.48 -22.70
C HIS A 122 1.01 -21.50 -24.14
N ASP A 123 1.83 -22.01 -25.08
CA ASP A 123 1.44 -22.10 -26.48
C ASP A 123 0.27 -23.05 -26.70
N HIS A 124 0.10 -24.09 -25.88
CA HIS A 124 -1.02 -25.02 -25.99
C HIS A 124 -2.35 -24.43 -25.51
N LEU A 125 -2.34 -23.67 -24.41
CA LEU A 125 -3.54 -23.17 -23.75
C LEU A 125 -3.94 -21.75 -24.15
N PHE A 126 -2.96 -20.89 -24.46
CA PHE A 126 -3.20 -19.44 -24.60
C PHE A 126 -2.88 -18.90 -25.99
N SER A 127 -2.04 -19.58 -26.78
CA SER A 127 -1.75 -19.15 -28.15
C SER A 127 -2.82 -19.62 -29.13
N SER A 128 -3.35 -18.70 -29.93
CA SER A 128 -4.31 -19.01 -31.00
C SER A 128 -3.76 -19.96 -32.07
N ARG A 129 -2.43 -20.06 -32.19
CA ARG A 129 -1.75 -20.93 -33.16
C ARG A 129 -1.33 -22.28 -32.58
N GLY A 130 -1.48 -22.49 -31.27
CA GLY A 130 -1.02 -23.71 -30.60
C GLY A 130 0.51 -23.88 -30.60
N ILE A 131 0.97 -25.08 -30.25
CA ILE A 131 2.38 -25.46 -30.33
C ILE A 131 2.84 -25.53 -31.79
N ALA A 132 3.86 -24.76 -32.15
CA ALA A 132 4.42 -24.66 -33.51
C ALA A 132 5.27 -25.87 -33.96
N LEU A 133 5.35 -26.93 -33.15
CA LEU A 133 6.02 -28.20 -33.50
C LEU A 133 5.12 -29.07 -34.38
N SER A 134 5.71 -29.94 -35.20
CA SER A 134 4.94 -30.94 -35.96
C SER A 134 4.15 -31.86 -35.02
N LYS A 135 2.95 -32.29 -35.43
CA LYS A 135 2.10 -33.23 -34.67
C LYS A 135 2.80 -34.56 -34.35
N ILE A 136 3.73 -34.98 -35.22
CA ILE A 136 4.51 -36.22 -35.06
C ILE A 136 5.62 -36.04 -33.98
N HIS A 137 5.91 -34.81 -33.55
CA HIS A 137 6.99 -34.54 -32.63
C HIS A 137 6.66 -35.00 -31.20
N LYS A 138 7.51 -35.87 -30.64
CA LYS A 138 7.31 -36.52 -29.32
C LYS A 138 6.97 -35.55 -28.19
N ILE A 139 7.65 -34.40 -28.13
CA ILE A 139 7.42 -33.35 -27.12
C ILE A 139 6.01 -32.71 -27.24
N ARG A 140 5.54 -32.49 -28.47
CA ARG A 140 4.18 -31.97 -28.69
C ARG A 140 3.14 -33.01 -28.31
N ALA A 141 3.33 -34.25 -28.76
CA ALA A 141 2.46 -35.38 -28.42
C ALA A 141 2.39 -35.63 -26.90
N ALA A 142 3.44 -35.32 -26.14
CA ALA A 142 3.45 -35.41 -24.69
C ALA A 142 2.53 -34.38 -24.02
N ILE A 143 2.52 -33.12 -24.48
CA ILE A 143 1.60 -32.10 -23.97
C ILE A 143 0.16 -32.38 -24.41
N GLU A 144 -0.03 -32.75 -25.69
CA GLU A 144 -1.36 -32.98 -26.26
C GLU A 144 -2.08 -34.19 -25.63
N ARG A 145 -1.36 -35.20 -25.14
CA ARG A 145 -1.94 -36.33 -24.38
C ARG A 145 -2.65 -35.89 -23.11
N HIS A 146 -2.20 -34.82 -22.48
CA HIS A 146 -2.81 -34.25 -21.27
C HIS A 146 -3.72 -33.06 -21.59
N SER A 147 -4.06 -32.82 -22.86
CA SER A 147 -4.81 -31.62 -23.28
C SER A 147 -6.17 -31.51 -22.62
N SER A 148 -6.91 -32.61 -22.44
CA SER A 148 -8.24 -32.58 -21.81
C SER A 148 -8.14 -32.21 -20.34
N ALA A 149 -7.17 -32.79 -19.62
CA ALA A 149 -6.91 -32.51 -18.21
C ALA A 149 -6.44 -31.05 -18.00
N LEU A 150 -5.51 -30.56 -18.82
CA LEU A 150 -5.01 -29.19 -18.76
C LEU A 150 -6.12 -28.16 -19.02
N LYS A 151 -6.97 -28.41 -20.03
CA LYS A 151 -8.12 -27.53 -20.34
C LYS A 151 -9.18 -27.57 -19.24
N ALA A 152 -9.49 -28.75 -18.72
CA ALA A 152 -10.44 -28.90 -17.62
C ALA A 152 -9.95 -28.16 -16.36
N GLU A 153 -8.65 -28.24 -16.04
CA GLU A 153 -8.10 -27.53 -14.90
C GLU A 153 -8.07 -26.01 -15.11
N LEU A 154 -7.76 -25.54 -16.32
CA LEU A 154 -7.90 -24.12 -16.66
C LEU A 154 -9.36 -23.64 -16.48
N SER A 155 -10.35 -24.41 -16.94
CA SER A 155 -11.77 -24.08 -16.75
C SER A 155 -12.16 -24.07 -15.26
N ARG A 156 -11.69 -25.03 -14.46
CA ARG A 156 -11.90 -25.02 -13.00
C ARG A 156 -11.26 -23.81 -12.34
N LEU A 157 -10.05 -23.42 -12.75
CA LEU A 157 -9.37 -22.24 -12.24
C LEU A 157 -10.14 -20.96 -12.60
N MET A 158 -10.65 -20.84 -13.82
CA MET A 158 -11.51 -19.72 -14.22
C MET A 158 -12.78 -19.64 -13.37
N VAL A 159 -13.42 -20.79 -13.10
CA VAL A 159 -14.61 -20.85 -12.22
C VAL A 159 -14.25 -20.49 -10.78
N ARG A 160 -13.17 -21.05 -10.21
CA ARG A 160 -12.70 -20.74 -8.85
C ARG A 160 -12.39 -19.25 -8.67
N GLN A 161 -11.85 -18.61 -9.71
CA GLN A 161 -11.49 -17.20 -9.71
C GLN A 161 -12.63 -16.29 -10.21
N ALA A 162 -13.80 -16.85 -10.54
CA ALA A 162 -14.96 -16.13 -11.07
C ALA A 162 -14.65 -15.26 -12.30
N VAL A 163 -13.79 -15.74 -13.19
CA VAL A 163 -13.32 -15.02 -14.37
C VAL A 163 -13.93 -15.59 -15.66
N SER A 164 -14.41 -14.72 -16.55
CA SER A 164 -14.98 -15.11 -17.85
C SER A 164 -13.95 -15.14 -18.99
N ARG A 165 -12.82 -14.44 -18.89
CA ARG A 165 -11.74 -14.43 -19.89
C ARG A 165 -10.40 -14.83 -19.30
N VAL A 166 -9.67 -15.66 -20.03
CA VAL A 166 -8.35 -16.16 -19.60
C VAL A 166 -7.34 -15.02 -19.33
N SER A 167 -7.45 -13.88 -20.02
CA SER A 167 -6.63 -12.69 -19.76
C SER A 167 -6.75 -12.18 -18.33
N ASP A 168 -7.97 -12.23 -17.76
CA ASP A 168 -8.26 -11.64 -16.47
C ASP A 168 -7.75 -12.54 -15.33
N LEU A 169 -7.45 -13.81 -15.64
CA LEU A 169 -6.79 -14.76 -14.76
C LEU A 169 -5.32 -14.39 -14.57
N ALA A 170 -4.58 -14.00 -15.62
CA ALA A 170 -3.21 -13.49 -15.42
C ALA A 170 -3.21 -12.21 -14.57
N ASP A 171 -4.19 -11.33 -14.80
CA ASP A 171 -4.29 -10.09 -14.07
C ASP A 171 -4.72 -10.31 -12.61
N SER A 172 -5.50 -11.37 -12.29
CA SER A 172 -5.84 -11.73 -10.90
C SER A 172 -4.62 -12.25 -10.12
N PHE A 173 -3.75 -13.01 -10.77
CA PHE A 173 -2.51 -13.52 -10.18
C PHE A 173 -1.40 -12.45 -10.11
N GLN A 174 -1.27 -11.55 -11.09
CA GLN A 174 -0.30 -10.43 -11.05
C GLN A 174 -0.65 -9.35 -10.03
N ARG A 175 -1.94 -9.14 -9.74
CA ARG A 175 -2.39 -8.33 -8.59
C ARG A 175 -1.91 -8.84 -7.22
N GLY A 176 -1.39 -10.07 -7.15
CA GLY A 176 -0.73 -10.61 -5.95
C GLY A 176 0.80 -10.43 -5.92
N THR A 177 1.45 -9.96 -6.99
CA THR A 177 2.94 -9.93 -7.06
C THR A 177 3.59 -8.60 -7.44
N ASP A 178 2.86 -7.68 -8.09
CA ASP A 178 3.43 -6.37 -8.50
C ASP A 178 2.76 -5.14 -7.84
N SER A 179 1.84 -5.33 -6.89
CA SER A 179 1.31 -4.20 -6.12
C SER A 179 2.29 -3.82 -5.01
N VAL A 180 2.99 -2.70 -5.21
CA VAL A 180 3.59 -1.89 -4.14
C VAL A 180 2.51 -1.34 -3.17
N ASP A 181 1.23 -1.58 -3.47
CA ASP A 181 0.10 -1.33 -2.58
C ASP A 181 -0.05 -2.49 -1.58
N GLU A 182 0.81 -2.54 -0.55
CA GLU A 182 0.71 -3.47 0.60
C GLU A 182 -0.61 -3.34 1.40
N ASP A 183 -1.45 -2.36 1.04
CA ASP A 183 -2.66 -1.97 1.76
C ASP A 183 -3.95 -2.12 0.95
N SER A 184 -3.89 -2.72 -0.25
CA SER A 184 -5.09 -3.12 -0.97
C SER A 184 -5.56 -4.46 -0.41
N GLY A 185 -6.62 -4.44 0.39
CA GLY A 185 -7.28 -5.64 0.89
C GLY A 185 -7.59 -6.66 -0.21
N GLY A 186 -7.49 -7.94 0.17
CA GLY A 186 -7.56 -9.08 -0.74
C GLY A 186 -8.78 -9.04 -1.66
N THR A 187 -8.58 -9.49 -2.90
CA THR A 187 -9.59 -9.50 -3.95
C THR A 187 -10.64 -10.60 -3.71
N ASN A 188 -11.50 -10.42 -2.71
CA ASN A 188 -12.85 -10.97 -2.80
C ASN A 188 -13.58 -10.11 -3.84
N LEU A 189 -14.21 -10.73 -4.85
CA LEU A 189 -14.90 -9.99 -5.92
C LEU A 189 -15.92 -8.97 -5.38
N ASN A 190 -16.39 -9.16 -4.14
CA ASN A 190 -17.42 -8.36 -3.48
C ASN A 190 -16.90 -7.45 -2.35
N SER A 191 -15.59 -7.28 -2.16
CA SER A 191 -15.07 -6.34 -1.14
C SER A 191 -14.87 -4.94 -1.74
N PRO A 192 -15.25 -3.86 -1.02
CA PRO A 192 -15.06 -2.50 -1.48
C PRO A 192 -13.57 -2.15 -1.57
N ARG A 193 -13.25 -1.27 -2.51
CA ARG A 193 -11.94 -0.62 -2.62
C ARG A 193 -11.97 0.69 -1.85
N TRP A 194 -11.28 0.71 -0.73
CA TRP A 194 -11.18 1.87 0.14
C TRP A 194 -10.20 2.92 -0.42
N MET A 195 -10.68 4.16 -0.51
CA MET A 195 -9.98 5.31 -1.05
C MET A 195 -10.08 6.47 -0.06
N ARG A 196 -8.94 6.83 0.55
CA ARG A 196 -8.87 7.98 1.44
C ARG A 196 -8.70 9.27 0.63
N VAL A 197 -9.51 10.27 0.94
CA VAL A 197 -9.34 11.63 0.43
C VAL A 197 -8.11 12.26 1.08
N ASN A 198 -7.20 12.76 0.26
CA ASN A 198 -6.02 13.47 0.72
C ASN A 198 -6.36 14.94 1.02
N THR A 199 -6.66 15.22 2.29
CA THR A 199 -7.08 16.56 2.77
C THR A 199 -6.01 17.65 2.65
N ILE A 200 -4.76 17.29 2.36
CA ILE A 200 -3.69 18.24 2.04
C ILE A 200 -3.89 18.87 0.65
N LYS A 201 -4.43 18.09 -0.30
CA LYS A 201 -4.61 18.52 -1.70
C LYS A 201 -6.07 18.79 -2.05
N TRP A 202 -7.01 18.26 -1.29
CA TRP A 202 -8.41 18.21 -1.69
C TRP A 202 -9.36 18.13 -0.50
N SER A 203 -10.43 18.94 -0.45
CA SER A 203 -11.43 18.77 0.61
C SER A 203 -12.34 17.57 0.35
N VAL A 204 -12.93 17.00 1.40
CA VAL A 204 -13.88 15.87 1.29
C VAL A 204 -15.08 16.25 0.42
N ASP A 205 -15.60 17.48 0.55
CA ASP A 205 -16.72 17.95 -0.26
C ASP A 205 -16.35 18.13 -1.74
N GLN A 206 -15.14 18.61 -2.03
CA GLN A 206 -14.63 18.66 -3.40
C GLN A 206 -14.46 17.26 -4.00
N ALA A 207 -14.04 16.29 -3.19
CA ALA A 207 -13.92 14.90 -3.63
C ALA A 207 -15.28 14.30 -4.01
N LYS A 208 -16.27 14.44 -3.13
CA LYS A 208 -17.65 13.99 -3.39
C LYS A 208 -18.25 14.69 -4.61
N GLY A 209 -18.10 16.02 -4.70
CA GLY A 209 -18.56 16.80 -5.83
C GLY A 209 -17.97 16.31 -7.17
N TRP A 210 -16.68 15.99 -7.20
CA TRP A 210 -16.04 15.46 -8.41
C TRP A 210 -16.59 14.11 -8.85
N PHE A 211 -16.87 13.20 -7.91
CA PHE A 211 -17.51 11.93 -8.23
C PHE A 211 -18.91 12.15 -8.80
N ILE A 212 -19.71 13.00 -8.16
CA ILE A 212 -21.07 13.34 -8.62
C ILE A 212 -21.06 13.98 -10.02
N ASP A 213 -20.17 14.96 -10.25
CA ASP A 213 -20.00 15.62 -11.54
C ASP A 213 -19.54 14.66 -12.65
N ALA A 214 -18.79 13.61 -12.27
CA ALA A 214 -18.38 12.53 -13.16
C ALA A 214 -19.47 11.46 -13.37
N GLY A 215 -20.69 11.68 -12.86
CA GLY A 215 -21.85 10.80 -13.03
C GLY A 215 -21.95 9.68 -11.99
N TRP A 216 -21.19 9.75 -10.88
CA TRP A 216 -21.28 8.75 -9.83
C TRP A 216 -22.41 9.05 -8.85
N THR A 217 -23.06 8.00 -8.35
CA THR A 217 -24.13 8.10 -7.36
C THR A 217 -23.62 7.71 -5.99
N GLN A 218 -23.83 8.57 -4.99
CA GLN A 218 -23.53 8.23 -3.61
C GLN A 218 -24.61 7.29 -3.06
N VAL A 219 -24.18 6.17 -2.46
CA VAL A 219 -25.07 5.23 -1.76
C VAL A 219 -24.89 5.33 -0.25
N SER A 220 -25.94 4.99 0.49
CA SER A 220 -25.96 5.12 1.96
C SER A 220 -25.44 3.89 2.71
N SER A 221 -25.20 2.76 2.05
CA SER A 221 -24.67 1.55 2.68
C SER A 221 -23.65 0.83 1.80
N LEU A 222 -22.68 0.15 2.43
CA LEU A 222 -21.70 -0.69 1.73
C LEU A 222 -22.37 -1.87 1.02
N GLU A 223 -23.46 -2.41 1.57
CA GLU A 223 -24.24 -3.48 0.94
C GLU A 223 -24.81 -3.07 -0.43
N ALA A 224 -25.25 -1.81 -0.56
CA ALA A 224 -25.73 -1.30 -1.84
C ALA A 224 -24.62 -1.15 -2.89
N LEU A 225 -23.36 -1.10 -2.46
CA LEU A 225 -22.17 -1.05 -3.31
C LEU A 225 -21.72 -2.46 -3.72
N THR A 226 -21.82 -3.45 -2.83
CA THR A 226 -21.32 -4.82 -3.05
C THR A 226 -22.35 -5.76 -3.70
N ASN A 227 -23.66 -5.51 -3.54
CA ASN A 227 -24.74 -6.33 -4.11
C ASN A 227 -25.11 -5.99 -5.56
N GLN A 228 -24.50 -4.97 -6.19
CA GLN A 228 -24.74 -4.66 -7.60
C GLN A 228 -23.97 -5.63 -8.51
N THR A 229 -24.39 -6.89 -8.48
CA THR A 229 -23.96 -7.90 -9.45
C THR A 229 -24.86 -7.83 -10.69
N SER A 230 -24.24 -7.41 -11.80
CA SER A 230 -24.36 -8.05 -13.10
C SER A 230 -25.67 -7.96 -13.91
N ASP A 231 -26.17 -6.76 -14.21
CA ASP A 231 -27.07 -6.61 -15.39
C ASP A 231 -26.75 -5.42 -16.32
N SER A 232 -25.87 -4.48 -15.93
CA SER A 232 -25.34 -3.49 -16.88
C SER A 232 -23.95 -2.97 -16.50
N PRO A 233 -23.01 -2.83 -17.46
CA PRO A 233 -21.67 -2.29 -17.22
C PRO A 233 -21.65 -0.78 -16.91
N ASP A 234 -22.75 -0.07 -17.17
CA ASP A 234 -22.89 1.38 -16.93
C ASP A 234 -23.33 1.71 -15.48
N GLN A 235 -23.61 0.70 -14.63
CA GLN A 235 -24.08 0.88 -13.25
C GLN A 235 -22.99 0.93 -12.16
N LEU A 236 -21.71 0.78 -12.49
CA LEU A 236 -20.63 0.70 -11.48
C LEU A 236 -20.11 2.07 -10.99
N LEU A 237 -20.73 3.17 -11.38
CA LEU A 237 -20.37 4.51 -10.90
C LEU A 237 -21.10 4.81 -9.59
N VAL A 238 -20.80 4.04 -8.55
CA VAL A 238 -21.32 4.29 -7.20
C VAL A 238 -20.18 4.42 -6.21
N PHE A 239 -20.39 5.21 -5.16
CA PHE A 239 -19.46 5.29 -4.04
C PHE A 239 -20.22 5.43 -2.72
N ALA A 240 -19.61 4.98 -1.64
CA ALA A 240 -20.11 5.20 -0.28
C ALA A 240 -19.06 5.96 0.53
N GLU A 241 -19.48 6.66 1.57
CA GLU A 241 -18.58 7.25 2.57
C GLU A 241 -18.56 6.34 3.79
N ASP A 242 -17.39 6.17 4.40
CA ASP A 242 -17.27 5.40 5.64
C ASP A 242 -17.89 6.17 6.82
N GLU A 243 -18.52 5.43 7.73
CA GLU A 243 -19.15 6.01 8.92
C GLU A 243 -18.13 6.40 10.00
N HIS A 244 -16.97 5.76 10.06
CA HIS A 244 -16.03 5.89 11.17
C HIS A 244 -14.85 6.82 10.86
N VAL A 245 -14.40 6.80 9.60
CA VAL A 245 -13.24 7.56 9.13
C VAL A 245 -13.71 8.62 8.14
N THR A 246 -13.72 9.88 8.60
CA THR A 246 -14.08 11.03 7.76
C THR A 246 -13.21 11.11 6.50
N GLY A 247 -13.84 11.27 5.34
CA GLY A 247 -13.13 11.37 4.07
C GLY A 247 -12.57 10.04 3.55
N LEU A 248 -12.99 8.90 4.11
CA LEU A 248 -12.73 7.60 3.52
C LEU A 248 -13.92 7.18 2.64
N LEU A 249 -13.65 6.87 1.39
CA LEU A 249 -14.65 6.49 0.39
C LEU A 249 -14.51 5.02 0.02
N ALA A 250 -15.62 4.31 -0.12
CA ALA A 250 -15.67 2.97 -0.70
C ALA A 250 -16.06 3.06 -2.18
N LEU A 251 -15.28 2.41 -3.05
CA LEU A 251 -15.57 2.23 -4.46
C LEU A 251 -15.76 0.74 -4.79
N PRO A 252 -16.49 0.36 -5.86
CA PRO A 252 -16.55 -1.01 -6.31
C PRO A 252 -15.18 -1.59 -6.65
N SER A 253 -14.97 -2.89 -6.36
CA SER A 253 -13.71 -3.61 -6.61
C SER A 253 -13.24 -3.54 -8.08
N ALA A 254 -14.20 -3.47 -9.00
CA ALA A 254 -14.02 -3.41 -10.44
C ALA A 254 -13.44 -2.08 -10.96
N VAL A 255 -13.43 -1.03 -10.14
CA VAL A 255 -12.91 0.28 -10.53
C VAL A 255 -11.39 0.21 -10.77
N VAL A 256 -10.97 0.62 -11.97
CA VAL A 256 -9.55 0.68 -12.33
C VAL A 256 -8.96 2.00 -11.86
N LEU A 257 -8.27 1.98 -10.72
CA LEU A 257 -7.71 3.19 -10.07
C LEU A 257 -6.81 4.02 -10.99
N ALA A 258 -5.99 3.39 -11.84
CA ALA A 258 -5.11 4.09 -12.77
C ALA A 258 -5.85 4.97 -13.80
N LYS A 259 -7.17 4.80 -13.97
CA LYS A 259 -8.01 5.65 -14.82
C LYS A 259 -8.63 6.83 -14.05
N LEU A 260 -8.59 6.82 -12.72
CA LEU A 260 -9.07 7.92 -11.90
C LEU A 260 -7.98 8.98 -11.80
N ALA A 261 -8.18 10.11 -12.46
CA ALA A 261 -7.24 11.24 -12.39
C ALA A 261 -6.90 11.66 -10.94
N PRO A 262 -7.88 11.74 -9.99
CA PRO A 262 -7.57 12.06 -8.60
C PRO A 262 -6.69 11.03 -7.88
N TYR A 263 -6.69 9.76 -8.31
CA TYR A 263 -5.76 8.77 -7.77
C TYR A 263 -4.34 8.99 -8.30
N VAL A 264 -4.21 9.19 -9.63
CA VAL A 264 -2.92 9.39 -10.30
C VAL A 264 -2.20 10.65 -9.81
N ASP A 265 -2.95 11.72 -9.52
CA ASP A 265 -2.38 12.98 -9.02
C ASP A 265 -2.26 13.06 -7.48
N GLY A 266 -2.61 11.99 -6.76
CA GLY A 266 -2.45 11.89 -5.30
C GLY A 266 -3.51 12.64 -4.48
N ARG A 267 -4.63 13.07 -5.08
CA ARG A 267 -5.81 13.57 -4.34
C ARG A 267 -6.60 12.45 -3.67
N LEU A 268 -6.56 11.24 -4.20
CA LEU A 268 -7.06 10.02 -3.59
C LEU A 268 -5.91 9.05 -3.33
N ILE A 269 -5.93 8.42 -2.16
CA ILE A 269 -4.92 7.45 -1.73
C ILE A 269 -5.63 6.12 -1.49
N ALA A 270 -5.15 5.05 -2.11
CA ALA A 270 -5.67 3.70 -1.83
C ALA A 270 -5.17 3.25 -0.46
N GLN A 271 -6.09 3.06 0.48
CA GLN A 271 -5.78 2.69 1.85
C GLN A 271 -7.00 1.98 2.45
N ASP A 272 -6.80 0.74 2.92
CA ASP A 272 -7.84 -0.02 3.60
C ASP A 272 -8.35 0.72 4.84
N LYS A 273 -9.65 0.62 5.12
CA LYS A 273 -10.27 1.24 6.30
C LYS A 273 -9.56 0.85 7.60
N ALA A 274 -9.19 -0.41 7.75
CA ALA A 274 -8.51 -0.87 8.96
C ALA A 274 -7.14 -0.19 9.14
N SER A 275 -6.43 0.05 8.03
CA SER A 275 -5.14 0.74 8.01
C SER A 275 -5.22 2.23 8.36
N CYS A 276 -6.39 2.85 8.23
CA CYS A 276 -6.64 4.23 8.68
C CYS A 276 -6.74 4.34 10.21
N MET A 277 -7.17 3.28 10.90
CA MET A 277 -7.52 3.36 12.32
C MET A 277 -6.38 3.74 13.26
N PRO A 278 -5.14 3.27 13.11
CA PRO A 278 -4.07 3.61 14.06
C PRO A 278 -3.84 5.12 14.16
N ALA A 279 -3.85 5.83 13.02
CA ALA A 279 -3.73 7.28 13.01
C ALA A 279 -4.97 7.98 13.57
N GLN A 280 -6.17 7.47 13.27
CA GLN A 280 -7.43 7.99 13.80
C GLN A 280 -7.52 7.82 15.33
N LEU A 281 -7.18 6.66 15.87
CA LEU A 281 -7.20 6.41 17.31
C LEU A 281 -6.16 7.25 18.05
N LEU A 282 -5.00 7.46 17.42
CA LEU A 282 -3.88 8.22 18.00
C LEU A 282 -4.19 9.72 18.06
N LEU A 283 -4.67 10.31 16.96
CA LEU A 283 -4.75 11.76 16.77
C LEU A 283 -6.12 12.30 16.36
N GLY A 284 -7.13 11.45 16.17
CA GLY A 284 -8.44 11.86 15.65
C GLY A 284 -9.19 12.85 16.53
N ASP A 285 -8.96 12.80 17.85
CA ASP A 285 -9.57 13.71 18.84
C ASP A 285 -8.62 14.84 19.28
N HIS A 286 -7.39 14.88 18.75
CA HIS A 286 -6.40 15.84 19.23
C HIS A 286 -6.72 17.26 18.73
N PRO A 287 -6.71 18.27 19.60
CA PRO A 287 -6.88 19.64 19.16
C PRO A 287 -5.70 20.05 18.25
N HIS A 288 -5.97 20.72 17.13
CA HIS A 288 -4.93 21.23 16.22
C HIS A 288 -4.00 22.29 16.85
N ASN A 289 -4.23 22.65 18.12
CA ASN A 289 -3.43 23.61 18.86
C ASN A 289 -3.20 23.11 20.30
N PRO A 290 -1.95 23.10 20.80
CA PRO A 290 -0.70 23.46 20.12
C PRO A 290 -0.35 22.49 18.97
N PRO A 291 0.58 22.86 18.06
CA PRO A 291 1.07 21.94 17.03
C PRO A 291 1.66 20.66 17.65
N ILE A 292 1.46 19.52 16.96
CA ILE A 292 1.89 18.20 17.42
C ILE A 292 3.07 17.70 16.59
N GLU A 293 4.10 17.17 17.27
CA GLU A 293 5.14 16.36 16.64
C GLU A 293 4.87 14.86 16.88
N VAL A 294 4.85 14.07 15.80
CA VAL A 294 4.58 12.63 15.82
C VAL A 294 5.68 11.86 15.11
N ILE A 295 6.03 10.68 15.62
CA ILE A 295 6.88 9.71 14.92
C ILE A 295 6.03 8.61 14.29
N ASP A 296 6.32 8.27 13.04
CA ASP A 296 5.94 7.00 12.41
C ASP A 296 7.19 6.10 12.35
N ALA A 297 7.21 5.06 13.19
CA ALA A 297 8.40 4.26 13.46
C ALA A 297 8.77 3.29 12.31
N THR A 298 7.80 2.94 11.46
CA THR A 298 7.93 1.94 10.38
C THR A 298 7.08 2.38 9.18
N ALA A 299 7.50 3.50 8.58
CA ALA A 299 6.64 4.35 7.78
C ALA A 299 6.31 3.86 6.38
N ALA A 300 7.15 3.04 5.73
CA ALA A 300 6.88 2.65 4.35
C ALA A 300 5.71 1.64 4.25
N PRO A 301 4.87 1.74 3.21
CA PRO A 301 5.03 2.58 2.00
C PRO A 301 4.59 4.05 2.14
N GLY A 302 4.03 4.48 3.28
CA GLY A 302 3.70 5.88 3.56
C GLY A 302 2.21 6.20 3.73
N ASN A 303 1.31 5.21 3.63
CA ASN A 303 -0.13 5.43 3.76
C ASN A 303 -0.51 6.05 5.12
N LYS A 304 -0.01 5.48 6.22
CA LYS A 304 -0.25 6.01 7.57
C LYS A 304 0.49 7.32 7.80
N THR A 305 1.70 7.46 7.28
CA THR A 305 2.49 8.70 7.36
C THR A 305 1.76 9.89 6.71
N THR A 306 1.19 9.70 5.52
CA THR A 306 0.43 10.75 4.82
C THR A 306 -0.89 11.07 5.53
N MET A 307 -1.51 10.09 6.20
CA MET A 307 -2.66 10.33 7.07
C MET A 307 -2.28 11.12 8.32
N LEU A 308 -1.21 10.75 9.02
CA LEU A 308 -0.67 11.50 10.15
C LEU A 308 -0.36 12.96 9.75
N SER A 309 0.30 13.15 8.61
CA SER A 309 0.61 14.47 8.03
C SER A 309 -0.64 15.32 7.81
N SER A 310 -1.73 14.69 7.35
CA SER A 310 -3.02 15.33 7.13
C SER A 310 -3.68 15.75 8.45
N ILE A 311 -3.64 14.89 9.48
CA ILE A 311 -4.27 15.13 10.79
C ILE A 311 -3.53 16.22 11.59
N VAL A 312 -2.19 16.14 11.67
CA VAL A 312 -1.40 17.14 12.43
C VAL A 312 -1.39 18.51 11.75
N GLY A 313 -1.71 18.55 10.45
CA GLY A 313 -1.80 19.78 9.67
C GLY A 313 -0.45 20.46 9.43
N PRO A 314 -0.43 21.58 8.68
CA PRO A 314 0.79 22.19 8.18
C PRO A 314 1.70 22.78 9.27
N ARG A 315 1.18 23.00 10.48
CA ARG A 315 1.96 23.49 11.64
C ARG A 315 2.58 22.35 12.45
N GLY A 316 2.00 21.15 12.40
CA GLY A 316 2.55 19.96 13.04
C GLY A 316 3.70 19.37 12.24
N LYS A 317 4.25 18.26 12.71
CA LYS A 317 5.43 17.62 12.10
C LYS A 317 5.39 16.11 12.25
N VAL A 318 5.76 15.41 11.20
CA VAL A 318 5.84 13.95 11.18
C VAL A 318 7.28 13.52 10.91
N TRP A 319 7.83 12.69 11.79
CA TRP A 319 9.12 12.03 11.59
C TRP A 319 8.87 10.60 11.11
N ALA A 320 9.29 10.27 9.89
CA ALA A 320 8.95 8.99 9.25
C ALA A 320 10.20 8.11 9.09
N PHE A 321 10.29 7.02 9.85
CA PHE A 321 11.44 6.11 9.82
C PHE A 321 11.18 4.91 8.91
N GLU A 322 12.14 4.58 8.06
CA GLU A 322 12.16 3.31 7.34
C GLU A 322 13.60 2.82 7.21
N LYS A 323 13.84 1.57 7.62
CA LYS A 323 15.18 0.97 7.65
C LYS A 323 15.62 0.51 6.26
N ASP A 324 14.73 -0.10 5.49
CA ASP A 324 15.04 -0.62 4.16
C ASP A 324 15.18 0.50 3.13
N LYS A 325 16.28 0.47 2.37
CA LYS A 325 16.61 1.52 1.41
C LYS A 325 15.66 1.60 0.21
N GLN A 326 15.04 0.49 -0.20
CA GLN A 326 14.12 0.48 -1.33
C GLN A 326 12.74 0.94 -0.87
N ARG A 327 12.25 0.41 0.25
CA ARG A 327 11.00 0.87 0.88
C ARG A 327 11.06 2.35 1.25
N PHE A 328 12.23 2.84 1.68
CA PHE A 328 12.44 4.26 1.93
C PHE A 328 12.25 5.14 0.68
N LYS A 329 12.69 4.67 -0.50
CA LYS A 329 12.45 5.41 -1.75
C LYS A 329 10.95 5.49 -2.06
N VAL A 330 10.25 4.36 -1.94
CA VAL A 330 8.78 4.30 -2.11
C VAL A 330 8.10 5.28 -1.17
N LEU A 331 8.48 5.29 0.12
CA LEU A 331 7.99 6.26 1.10
C LEU A 331 8.21 7.70 0.62
N THR A 332 9.44 8.06 0.21
CA THR A 332 9.73 9.44 -0.23
C THR A 332 8.94 9.84 -1.49
N GLU A 333 8.72 8.91 -2.42
CA GLU A 333 7.89 9.14 -3.61
C GLU A 333 6.43 9.34 -3.22
N MET A 334 5.91 8.54 -2.29
CA MET A 334 4.54 8.65 -1.78
C MET A 334 4.30 9.98 -1.05
N ILE A 335 5.22 10.39 -0.16
CA ILE A 335 5.15 11.69 0.54
C ILE A 335 5.13 12.85 -0.47
N LYS A 336 5.94 12.77 -1.52
CA LYS A 336 5.97 13.78 -2.59
C LYS A 336 4.68 13.79 -3.40
N LEU A 337 4.16 12.63 -3.78
CA LEU A 337 2.90 12.50 -4.53
C LEU A 337 1.72 13.06 -3.73
N ALA A 338 1.65 12.73 -2.43
CA ALA A 338 0.64 13.21 -1.50
C ALA A 338 0.78 14.71 -1.16
N GLY A 339 1.90 15.36 -1.52
CA GLY A 339 2.10 16.80 -1.29
C GLY A 339 2.37 17.15 0.17
N CYS A 340 2.80 16.19 0.99
CA CYS A 340 3.10 16.39 2.40
C CYS A 340 4.35 17.27 2.60
N THR A 341 4.18 18.47 3.16
CA THR A 341 5.29 19.42 3.40
C THR A 341 5.87 19.37 4.82
N ASN A 342 5.12 18.77 5.75
CA ASN A 342 5.43 18.67 7.18
C ASN A 342 6.05 17.31 7.58
N VAL A 343 6.46 16.48 6.62
CA VAL A 343 7.04 15.15 6.87
C VAL A 343 8.56 15.19 6.67
N ARG A 344 9.30 14.63 7.62
CA ARG A 344 10.75 14.40 7.56
C ARG A 344 11.04 12.90 7.53
N CYS A 345 11.38 12.38 6.36
CA CYS A 345 11.74 10.97 6.18
C CYS A 345 13.20 10.72 6.63
N ILE A 346 13.42 9.67 7.42
CA ILE A 346 14.72 9.21 7.91
C ILE A 346 14.93 7.76 7.46
N ASN A 347 15.98 7.51 6.67
CA ASN A 347 16.39 6.15 6.36
C ASN A 347 17.25 5.61 7.51
N GLY A 348 16.62 4.89 8.44
CA GLY A 348 17.28 4.43 9.65
C GLY A 348 16.44 3.43 10.42
N ASP A 349 17.11 2.66 11.29
CA ASP A 349 16.45 1.75 12.21
C ASP A 349 15.91 2.55 13.41
N PHE A 350 14.58 2.55 13.60
CA PHE A 350 13.95 3.25 14.72
C PHE A 350 14.48 2.77 16.08
N LEU A 351 14.83 1.47 16.21
CA LEU A 351 15.41 0.93 17.44
C LEU A 351 16.79 1.50 17.78
N ALA A 352 17.49 2.07 16.80
CA ALA A 352 18.78 2.71 17.01
C ALA A 352 18.66 4.19 17.44
N VAL A 353 17.44 4.74 17.47
CA VAL A 353 17.20 6.12 17.89
C VAL A 353 17.35 6.22 19.41
N ASN A 354 18.16 7.19 19.86
CA ASN A 354 18.26 7.52 21.27
C ASN A 354 17.00 8.28 21.72
N HIS A 355 16.41 7.87 22.85
CA HIS A 355 15.23 8.52 23.42
C HIS A 355 15.50 9.97 23.87
N ASP A 356 16.76 10.30 24.19
CA ASP A 356 17.20 11.63 24.63
C ASP A 356 17.76 12.49 23.48
N ASP A 357 17.56 12.08 22.22
CA ASP A 357 17.95 12.88 21.07
C ASP A 357 17.12 14.17 21.00
N GLU A 358 17.82 15.31 21.04
CA GLU A 358 17.24 16.66 21.06
C GLU A 358 16.24 16.91 19.92
N ARG A 359 16.39 16.21 18.78
CA ARG A 359 15.47 16.33 17.63
C ARG A 359 14.06 15.82 17.94
N PHE A 360 13.92 14.90 18.89
CA PHE A 360 12.65 14.23 19.21
C PHE A 360 12.11 14.62 20.59
N LYS A 361 12.69 15.62 21.25
CA LYS A 361 12.29 16.06 22.60
C LYS A 361 10.83 16.53 22.69
N ASP A 362 10.29 17.07 21.60
CA ASP A 362 8.93 17.63 21.54
C ASP A 362 7.92 16.62 20.96
N VAL A 363 8.36 15.39 20.65
CA VAL A 363 7.47 14.33 20.16
C VAL A 363 6.56 13.87 21.28
N SER A 364 5.25 14.02 21.08
CA SER A 364 4.22 13.69 22.06
C SER A 364 3.51 12.37 21.76
N CYS A 365 3.52 11.96 20.48
CA CYS A 365 2.83 10.77 19.99
C CYS A 365 3.74 9.92 19.09
N ILE A 366 3.59 8.60 19.11
CA ILE A 366 4.28 7.68 18.18
C ILE A 366 3.27 6.68 17.59
N LEU A 367 3.37 6.40 16.30
CA LEU A 367 2.70 5.31 15.61
C LEU A 367 3.72 4.21 15.31
N VAL A 368 3.39 2.97 15.68
CA VAL A 368 4.22 1.78 15.49
C VAL A 368 3.40 0.72 14.76
N ASP A 369 3.64 0.56 13.46
CA ASP A 369 3.03 -0.49 12.61
C ASP A 369 4.13 -1.42 12.07
N PRO A 370 4.70 -2.29 12.92
CA PRO A 370 5.89 -3.05 12.60
C PRO A 370 5.57 -4.21 11.66
N SER A 371 6.62 -4.84 11.13
CA SER A 371 6.45 -6.07 10.35
C SER A 371 5.64 -7.13 11.12
N CYS A 372 4.56 -7.58 10.50
CA CYS A 372 3.63 -8.61 10.98
C CYS A 372 3.74 -9.89 10.13
N SER A 373 3.07 -10.95 10.57
CA SER A 373 2.91 -12.15 9.75
C SER A 373 2.17 -11.84 8.45
N GLY A 374 1.28 -10.85 8.40
CA GLY A 374 0.44 -10.56 7.23
C GLY A 374 -0.73 -11.54 7.08
N SER A 375 -1.09 -12.25 8.14
CA SER A 375 -2.17 -13.25 8.14
C SER A 375 -3.56 -12.65 7.93
N GLY A 376 -3.74 -11.35 8.17
CA GLY A 376 -4.99 -10.64 7.91
C GLY A 376 -5.20 -10.22 6.45
N ILE A 377 -4.18 -10.39 5.59
CA ILE A 377 -4.27 -10.05 4.17
C ILE A 377 -4.62 -11.33 3.40
N SER A 378 -5.84 -11.40 2.85
CA SER A 378 -6.48 -12.61 2.27
C SER A 378 -5.76 -13.26 1.07
N ASN A 379 -4.56 -12.78 0.69
CA ASN A 379 -3.74 -13.33 -0.39
C ASN A 379 -2.70 -14.37 0.07
N ARG A 380 -2.62 -14.71 1.36
CA ARG A 380 -1.84 -15.87 1.81
C ARG A 380 -2.73 -17.10 2.02
N LEU A 381 -3.15 -17.70 0.91
CA LEU A 381 -3.79 -19.01 0.82
C LEU A 381 -2.90 -20.18 1.34
N ASP A 382 -1.78 -19.90 2.00
CA ASP A 382 -0.84 -20.89 2.54
C ASP A 382 -1.39 -21.64 3.77
N HIS A 383 -2.53 -21.26 4.33
CA HIS A 383 -3.03 -21.83 5.59
C HIS A 383 -3.81 -23.14 5.45
N LEU A 384 -4.35 -23.45 4.27
CA LEU A 384 -5.23 -24.62 4.09
C LEU A 384 -4.51 -25.89 3.61
N SER A 385 -3.19 -25.85 3.39
CA SER A 385 -2.41 -26.99 2.92
C SER A 385 -1.05 -27.18 3.62
N GLN A 386 -1.00 -26.94 4.93
CA GLN A 386 0.26 -27.02 5.68
C GLN A 386 0.55 -28.43 6.20
N THR A 387 1.73 -28.94 5.85
CA THR A 387 2.35 -30.10 6.51
C THR A 387 2.78 -29.76 7.94
N ASP A 388 2.95 -30.74 8.83
CA ASP A 388 3.33 -30.50 10.24
C ASP A 388 4.68 -29.75 10.40
N SER A 389 5.57 -29.88 9.41
CA SER A 389 6.85 -29.15 9.38
C SER A 389 6.68 -27.67 9.01
N GLN A 390 5.67 -27.33 8.20
CA GLN A 390 5.31 -25.94 7.87
C GLN A 390 4.67 -25.24 9.06
N LYS A 391 3.78 -25.93 9.79
CA LYS A 391 3.14 -25.38 11.01
C LYS A 391 4.17 -24.94 12.06
N LYS A 392 5.15 -25.80 12.38
CA LYS A 392 6.23 -25.45 13.32
C LYS A 392 7.11 -24.28 12.84
N ARG A 393 7.32 -24.15 11.52
CA ARG A 393 8.08 -23.03 10.96
C ARG A 393 7.31 -21.71 11.09
N ASP A 394 6.00 -21.77 10.89
CA ASP A 394 5.12 -20.61 11.01
C ASP A 394 4.97 -20.16 12.47
N GLU A 395 4.84 -21.10 13.43
CA GLU A 395 4.85 -20.80 14.86
C GLU A 395 6.14 -20.08 15.30
N ASN A 396 7.31 -20.60 14.90
CA ASN A 396 8.59 -19.96 15.22
C ASN A 396 8.72 -18.56 14.62
N ARG A 397 8.19 -18.36 13.40
CA ARG A 397 8.16 -17.05 12.75
C ARG A 397 7.25 -16.09 13.52
N ILE A 398 6.03 -16.51 13.88
CA ILE A 398 5.07 -15.71 14.66
C ILE A 398 5.70 -15.30 15.99
N GLN A 399 6.35 -16.24 16.70
CA GLN A 399 7.04 -15.94 17.96
C GLN A 399 8.21 -14.95 17.79
N SER A 400 9.00 -15.10 16.72
CA SER A 400 10.07 -14.14 16.42
C SER A 400 9.54 -12.74 16.12
N LEU A 401 8.42 -12.64 15.38
CA LEU A 401 7.77 -11.37 15.06
C LEU A 401 7.16 -10.74 16.31
N SER A 402 6.44 -11.50 17.14
CA SER A 402 5.89 -11.07 18.43
C SER A 402 6.97 -10.49 19.35
N ARG A 403 8.16 -11.12 19.42
CA ARG A 403 9.29 -10.59 20.20
C ARG A 403 9.82 -9.28 19.63
N PHE A 404 9.97 -9.19 18.32
CA PHE A 404 10.39 -7.95 17.67
C PHE A 404 9.38 -6.81 17.90
N GLN A 405 8.08 -7.09 17.73
CA GLN A 405 6.96 -6.18 18.02
C GLN A 405 7.00 -5.69 19.47
N THR A 406 7.22 -6.61 20.42
CA THR A 406 7.39 -6.26 21.84
C THR A 406 8.56 -5.28 22.02
N THR A 407 9.70 -5.53 21.39
CA THR A 407 10.90 -4.69 21.52
C THR A 407 10.67 -3.30 20.94
N ILE A 408 10.12 -3.19 19.73
CA ILE A 408 9.95 -1.89 19.06
C ILE A 408 8.88 -1.02 19.73
N VAL A 409 7.77 -1.60 20.19
CA VAL A 409 6.78 -0.84 20.95
C VAL A 409 7.33 -0.44 22.32
N SER A 410 8.08 -1.32 23.00
CA SER A 410 8.72 -0.96 24.28
C SER A 410 9.75 0.16 24.13
N HIS A 411 10.44 0.24 22.99
CA HIS A 411 11.35 1.34 22.67
C HIS A 411 10.58 2.65 22.48
N ALA A 412 9.48 2.65 21.71
CA ALA A 412 8.62 3.82 21.53
C ALA A 412 8.08 4.40 22.85
N LEU A 413 7.70 3.54 23.81
CA LEU A 413 7.17 3.95 25.12
C LEU A 413 8.20 4.60 26.06
N ARG A 414 9.48 4.64 25.69
CA ARG A 414 10.57 5.18 26.53
C ARG A 414 10.91 6.63 26.21
N PHE A 415 10.37 7.21 25.14
CA PHE A 415 10.58 8.62 24.80
C PHE A 415 10.01 9.53 25.90
N PRO A 416 10.76 10.54 26.40
CA PRO A 416 10.38 11.30 27.60
C PRO A 416 9.06 12.06 27.48
N SER A 417 8.82 12.75 26.36
CA SER A 417 7.64 13.59 26.14
C SER A 417 6.45 12.84 25.54
N VAL A 418 6.65 11.59 25.13
CA VAL A 418 5.61 10.78 24.51
C VAL A 418 4.61 10.33 25.55
N HIS A 419 3.33 10.64 25.34
CA HIS A 419 2.25 10.25 26.23
C HIS A 419 1.22 9.33 25.56
N GLN A 420 1.29 9.17 24.23
CA GLN A 420 0.48 8.22 23.48
C GLN A 420 1.28 7.46 22.43
N VAL A 421 1.08 6.14 22.35
CA VAL A 421 1.69 5.28 21.33
C VAL A 421 0.63 4.37 20.72
N ALA A 422 0.39 4.49 19.41
CA ALA A 422 -0.45 3.55 18.68
C ALA A 422 0.39 2.36 18.24
N TYR A 423 -0.10 1.16 18.51
CA TYR A 423 0.42 -0.10 18.02
C TYR A 423 -0.61 -0.74 17.10
N SER A 424 -0.19 -1.20 15.92
CA SER A 424 -1.07 -1.93 15.01
C SER A 424 -0.38 -3.07 14.29
N THR A 425 -1.18 -4.03 13.81
CA THR A 425 -0.70 -5.09 12.92
C THR A 425 -1.75 -5.48 11.89
N CYS A 426 -1.25 -6.04 10.79
CA CYS A 426 -2.00 -6.74 9.75
C CYS A 426 -2.19 -8.25 10.05
N SER A 427 -2.33 -8.63 11.33
CA SER A 427 -2.38 -10.02 11.80
C SER A 427 -3.68 -10.35 12.52
N ILE A 428 -4.14 -11.59 12.34
CA ILE A 428 -5.26 -12.17 13.12
C ILE A 428 -4.78 -12.91 14.37
N TRP A 429 -3.46 -13.11 14.54
CA TRP A 429 -2.88 -13.92 15.62
C TRP A 429 -2.76 -13.12 16.91
N LYS A 430 -3.33 -13.65 18.00
CA LYS A 430 -3.25 -13.05 19.34
C LYS A 430 -1.82 -12.88 19.85
N GLU A 431 -0.91 -13.74 19.41
CA GLU A 431 0.51 -13.74 19.76
C GLU A 431 1.21 -12.46 19.27
N GLU A 432 0.75 -11.90 18.15
CA GLU A 432 1.23 -10.63 17.60
C GLU A 432 0.41 -9.43 18.11
N ASN A 433 -0.76 -9.67 18.68
CA ASN A 433 -1.74 -8.64 19.02
C ASN A 433 -1.83 -8.44 20.53
N GLU A 434 -2.83 -9.01 21.18
CA GLU A 434 -3.13 -8.85 22.60
C GLU A 434 -1.97 -9.30 23.48
N GLU A 435 -1.32 -10.41 23.16
CA GLU A 435 -0.20 -10.92 23.97
C GLU A 435 1.00 -9.97 23.96
N VAL A 436 1.25 -9.27 22.86
CA VAL A 436 2.28 -8.22 22.80
C VAL A 436 1.91 -7.08 23.74
N VAL A 437 0.65 -6.64 23.71
CA VAL A 437 0.16 -5.57 24.58
C VAL A 437 0.28 -5.94 26.05
N PHE A 438 -0.19 -7.13 26.43
CA PHE A 438 -0.11 -7.63 27.82
C PHE A 438 1.33 -7.78 28.28
N ARG A 439 2.21 -8.34 27.44
CA ARG A 439 3.64 -8.49 27.77
C ARG A 439 4.32 -7.16 28.01
N ILE A 440 3.92 -6.09 27.32
CA ILE A 440 4.47 -4.75 27.50
C ILE A 440 3.93 -4.11 28.78
N LEU A 441 2.61 -4.12 28.99
CA LEU A 441 1.99 -3.50 30.16
C LEU A 441 2.41 -4.17 31.48
N ASN A 442 2.73 -5.46 31.46
CA ASN A 442 3.21 -6.19 32.63
C ASN A 442 4.71 -5.94 32.96
N LYS A 443 5.42 -5.12 32.18
CA LYS A 443 6.82 -4.76 32.51
C LYS A 443 6.84 -3.78 33.68
N PRO A 444 7.69 -3.99 34.72
CA PRO A 444 7.81 -3.06 35.85
C PRO A 444 8.05 -1.61 35.40
N GLU A 445 8.95 -1.38 34.44
CA GLU A 445 9.22 -0.04 33.90
C GLU A 445 7.97 0.64 33.31
N MET A 446 7.08 -0.12 32.67
CA MET A 446 5.87 0.43 32.04
C MET A 446 4.81 0.76 33.08
N ILE A 447 4.69 -0.09 34.11
CA ILE A 447 3.82 0.12 35.27
C ILE A 447 4.25 1.37 36.03
N ASP A 448 5.55 1.50 36.35
CA ASP A 448 6.10 2.64 37.08
C ASP A 448 5.91 3.97 36.33
N LYS A 449 5.92 3.93 34.99
CA LYS A 449 5.67 5.08 34.12
C LYS A 449 4.18 5.38 33.91
N GLY A 450 3.27 4.61 34.52
CA GLY A 450 1.83 4.81 34.45
C GLY A 450 1.21 4.55 33.07
N TRP A 451 1.82 3.68 32.26
CA TRP A 451 1.26 3.30 30.96
C TRP A 451 0.01 2.42 31.14
N SER A 452 -1.02 2.75 30.38
CA SER A 452 -2.31 2.04 30.31
C SER A 452 -2.83 2.08 28.87
N LEU A 453 -4.03 1.55 28.61
CA LEU A 453 -4.67 1.67 27.28
C LEU A 453 -5.70 2.80 27.27
N LYS A 454 -5.70 3.59 26.19
CA LYS A 454 -6.74 4.59 25.88
C LYS A 454 -8.08 3.87 25.71
N GLU A 455 -9.17 4.49 26.16
CA GLU A 455 -10.51 3.97 25.91
C GLU A 455 -10.93 4.25 24.46
N VAL A 456 -11.45 3.22 23.79
CA VAL A 456 -11.75 3.28 22.35
C VAL A 456 -13.25 3.45 22.06
N LYS A 457 -14.11 3.04 22.99
CA LYS A 457 -15.57 2.99 22.81
C LYS A 457 -16.18 4.28 22.27
N ASP A 458 -15.70 5.42 22.78
CA ASP A 458 -16.23 6.74 22.42
C ASP A 458 -15.39 7.48 21.37
N THR A 459 -14.25 6.90 20.93
CA THR A 459 -13.32 7.54 19.99
C THR A 459 -13.95 7.81 18.63
N PHE A 460 -14.99 7.05 18.25
CA PHE A 460 -15.65 7.19 16.97
C PHE A 460 -16.95 7.99 17.03
N LEU A 461 -17.47 8.35 18.21
CA LEU A 461 -18.78 9.00 18.35
C LEU A 461 -18.80 10.46 17.83
N ASN A 462 -17.64 11.11 17.74
CA ASN A 462 -17.53 12.45 17.16
C ASN A 462 -17.73 12.44 15.64
N ASN A 463 -17.41 11.32 14.97
CA ASN A 463 -17.45 11.19 13.50
C ASN A 463 -18.50 10.19 13.01
N SER A 464 -18.95 9.27 13.87
CA SER A 464 -19.89 8.19 13.57
C SER A 464 -21.10 8.25 14.50
N LYS A 465 -22.27 7.93 13.97
CA LYS A 465 -23.49 7.67 14.76
C LYS A 465 -23.46 6.29 15.43
N THR A 466 -22.50 5.44 15.07
CA THR A 466 -22.36 4.06 15.52
C THR A 466 -21.05 3.87 16.31
N PRO A 467 -21.08 3.24 17.49
CA PRO A 467 -19.87 2.91 18.22
C PRO A 467 -19.12 1.75 17.54
N TRP A 468 -17.81 1.69 17.73
CA TRP A 468 -17.04 0.52 17.29
C TRP A 468 -17.28 -0.66 18.23
N GLU A 469 -17.73 -1.79 17.69
CA GLU A 469 -18.17 -2.93 18.52
C GLU A 469 -17.09 -4.01 18.71
N ARG A 470 -16.18 -4.20 17.74
CA ARG A 470 -15.24 -5.33 17.75
C ARG A 470 -13.99 -5.03 18.57
N THR A 471 -13.89 -5.67 19.72
CA THR A 471 -12.78 -5.51 20.66
C THR A 471 -11.70 -6.59 20.50
N GLY A 472 -10.61 -6.50 21.27
CA GLY A 472 -9.57 -7.52 21.32
C GLY A 472 -10.07 -8.87 21.86
N GLU A 473 -9.32 -9.93 21.56
CA GLU A 473 -9.63 -11.27 22.06
C GLU A 473 -9.39 -11.38 23.58
N VAL A 474 -10.38 -11.93 24.30
CA VAL A 474 -10.24 -12.18 25.74
C VAL A 474 -9.39 -13.42 25.97
N ILE A 475 -8.09 -13.23 26.24
CA ILE A 475 -7.16 -14.32 26.55
C ILE A 475 -7.38 -14.85 27.97
N SER A 476 -7.66 -13.96 28.91
CA SER A 476 -7.85 -14.26 30.34
C SER A 476 -8.96 -13.40 30.92
N THR A 477 -9.76 -13.96 31.82
CA THR A 477 -10.84 -13.23 32.51
C THR A 477 -10.33 -12.04 33.32
N LYS A 478 -9.08 -12.09 33.81
CA LYS A 478 -8.44 -10.99 34.54
C LYS A 478 -8.15 -9.77 33.65
N GLU A 479 -7.90 -10.00 32.37
CA GLU A 479 -7.47 -8.98 31.40
C GLU A 479 -8.60 -8.58 30.44
N LYS A 480 -9.84 -9.00 30.72
CA LYS A 480 -11.02 -8.65 29.91
C LYS A 480 -11.16 -7.14 29.69
N HIS A 481 -10.95 -6.35 30.74
CA HIS A 481 -11.02 -4.90 30.70
C HIS A 481 -9.99 -4.26 29.74
N LEU A 482 -8.83 -4.91 29.52
CA LEU A 482 -7.84 -4.45 28.55
C LEU A 482 -8.25 -4.82 27.12
N SER A 483 -8.85 -6.01 26.95
CA SER A 483 -9.31 -6.48 25.63
C SER A 483 -10.38 -5.55 25.06
N GLU A 484 -11.26 -5.02 25.91
CA GLU A 484 -12.29 -4.02 25.58
C GLU A 484 -11.72 -2.65 25.11
N ARG A 485 -10.42 -2.40 25.34
CA ARG A 485 -9.71 -1.18 24.93
C ARG A 485 -8.84 -1.36 23.69
N MET A 486 -8.93 -2.52 23.03
CA MET A 486 -8.25 -2.82 21.77
C MET A 486 -9.30 -3.01 20.67
N ILE A 487 -8.90 -2.86 19.42
CA ILE A 487 -9.79 -3.09 18.27
C ILE A 487 -9.24 -4.14 17.34
N ARG A 488 -10.16 -4.90 16.74
CA ARG A 488 -9.87 -5.87 15.69
C ARG A 488 -10.76 -5.61 14.48
N PHE A 489 -10.28 -6.05 13.32
CA PHE A 489 -11.05 -6.11 12.08
C PHE A 489 -11.13 -7.55 11.58
N ASP A 490 -12.33 -7.95 11.16
CA ASP A 490 -12.62 -9.22 10.52
C ASP A 490 -13.00 -8.98 9.05
N PRO A 491 -12.24 -9.51 8.07
CA PRO A 491 -12.54 -9.34 6.65
C PRO A 491 -13.95 -9.75 6.24
N SER A 492 -14.52 -10.74 6.91
CA SER A 492 -15.83 -11.31 6.54
C SER A 492 -17.00 -10.43 6.96
N VAL A 493 -16.81 -9.59 7.97
CA VAL A 493 -17.86 -8.74 8.54
C VAL A 493 -17.61 -7.28 8.22
N ASP A 494 -16.37 -6.82 8.40
CA ASP A 494 -16.04 -5.40 8.40
C ASP A 494 -15.68 -4.91 6.97
N GLN A 495 -15.60 -5.83 6.00
CA GLN A 495 -15.26 -5.56 4.59
C GLN A 495 -13.89 -4.86 4.43
N THR A 496 -12.92 -5.28 5.24
CA THR A 496 -11.55 -4.77 5.31
C THR A 496 -10.54 -5.92 5.26
N ILE A 497 -9.25 -5.62 5.46
CA ILE A 497 -8.28 -6.63 5.89
C ILE A 497 -8.48 -7.02 7.36
N GLY A 498 -7.91 -8.17 7.74
CA GLY A 498 -7.75 -8.57 9.14
C GLY A 498 -6.69 -7.69 9.77
N PHE A 499 -7.05 -7.05 10.88
CA PHE A 499 -6.22 -5.99 11.45
C PHE A 499 -6.42 -5.87 12.95
N PHE A 500 -5.45 -5.29 13.63
CA PHE A 500 -5.48 -5.03 15.05
C PHE A 500 -4.88 -3.66 15.35
N ALA A 501 -5.45 -2.95 16.33
CA ALA A 501 -4.84 -1.74 16.88
C ALA A 501 -5.13 -1.54 18.37
N ALA A 502 -4.18 -0.94 19.07
CA ALA A 502 -4.31 -0.51 20.45
C ALA A 502 -3.52 0.80 20.66
N VAL A 503 -3.98 1.66 21.58
CA VAL A 503 -3.27 2.91 21.91
C VAL A 503 -2.86 2.88 23.38
N PHE A 504 -1.55 2.83 23.61
CA PHE A 504 -0.96 3.04 24.93
C PHE A 504 -1.07 4.53 25.28
N HIS A 505 -1.42 4.82 26.52
CA HIS A 505 -1.55 6.16 27.05
C HIS A 505 -1.01 6.24 28.47
N ARG A 506 -0.29 7.32 28.79
CA ARG A 506 0.06 7.73 30.15
C ARG A 506 -0.27 9.21 30.36
N PRO A 507 -0.46 9.66 31.61
CA PRO A 507 -0.68 11.08 31.89
C PRO A 507 0.45 11.94 31.33
N VAL A 508 0.11 13.08 30.73
CA VAL A 508 1.10 14.07 30.27
C VAL A 508 1.91 14.53 31.49
N PRO A 509 3.26 14.53 31.42
CA PRO A 509 4.07 15.11 32.49
C PRO A 509 3.70 16.59 32.66
N GLN A 510 2.95 16.92 33.69
CA GLN A 510 2.69 18.31 34.04
C GLN A 510 4.03 18.94 34.46
N PRO A 511 4.43 20.10 33.93
CA PRO A 511 5.55 20.83 34.48
C PRO A 511 5.23 21.13 35.95
N GLY A 512 5.98 20.51 36.86
CA GLY A 512 5.75 20.67 38.29
C GLY A 512 5.76 22.15 38.70
N PRO A 513 5.12 22.52 39.82
CA PRO A 513 4.97 23.91 40.28
C PRO A 513 6.29 24.63 40.67
N ALA A 514 7.46 24.08 40.30
CA ALA A 514 8.77 24.61 40.67
C ALA A 514 9.29 25.73 39.73
N SER A 515 8.78 25.89 38.51
CA SER A 515 9.26 26.92 37.57
C SER A 515 8.44 28.22 37.53
N ALA A 516 7.26 28.26 38.14
CA ALA A 516 6.45 29.49 38.24
C ALA A 516 6.93 30.44 39.35
N LYS A 517 7.80 30.00 40.27
CA LYS A 517 8.30 30.83 41.39
C LYS A 517 9.64 31.53 41.15
N LYS A 518 10.27 31.33 39.98
CA LYS A 518 11.56 32.00 39.65
C LYS A 518 11.41 33.23 38.74
N ALA A 519 10.24 33.47 38.15
CA ALA A 519 9.98 34.63 37.30
C ALA A 519 9.50 35.89 38.07
N GLU A 520 9.07 35.76 39.33
CA GLU A 520 8.55 36.89 40.14
C GLU A 520 9.54 37.41 41.21
N ARG A 521 10.81 36.96 41.20
CA ARG A 521 11.78 37.32 42.26
C ARG A 521 13.01 38.10 41.81
N SER A 522 12.95 38.75 40.65
CA SER A 522 14.07 39.54 40.12
C SER A 522 13.71 40.98 39.72
N THR A 523 12.91 41.68 40.52
CA THR A 523 12.91 43.16 40.54
C THR A 523 12.41 43.66 41.90
N SER A 524 13.32 43.93 42.82
CA SER A 524 13.34 45.15 43.65
C SER A 524 14.22 44.94 44.90
N THR A 525 15.36 45.61 44.92
CA THR A 525 16.00 46.00 46.17
C THR A 525 16.28 47.50 46.08
N ALA A 526 15.45 48.21 46.83
CA ALA A 526 15.65 49.51 47.49
C ALA A 526 16.30 50.68 46.72
N ILE A 527 15.48 51.72 46.48
CA ILE A 527 15.83 53.08 46.90
C ILE A 527 14.59 53.73 47.54
N THR A 528 14.79 54.13 48.79
CA THR A 528 13.91 54.88 49.69
C THR A 528 13.86 56.36 49.27
N GLN A 529 12.68 57.01 49.27
CA GLN A 529 12.41 58.26 50.01
C GLN A 529 11.07 58.94 49.64
N LYS A 530 10.36 59.31 50.73
CA LYS A 530 9.54 60.52 50.96
C LYS A 530 8.17 60.69 50.27
N THR A 531 7.17 60.54 51.13
CA THR A 531 5.93 61.30 51.30
C THR A 531 5.89 62.71 50.69
N GLU A 532 4.79 63.05 50.00
CA GLU A 532 3.99 64.27 50.25
C GLU A 532 2.63 64.25 49.52
N ARG A 533 1.68 65.05 50.04
CA ARG A 533 0.24 65.10 49.74
C ARG A 533 -0.12 66.11 48.64
N ALA A 534 -1.27 65.85 48.00
CA ALA A 534 -2.31 66.77 47.48
C ALA A 534 -1.99 67.81 46.38
N HIS A 535 -2.73 67.74 45.25
CA HIS A 535 -3.62 68.79 44.69
C HIS A 535 -3.88 68.62 43.16
N HIS A 536 -5.15 68.67 42.75
CA HIS A 536 -5.61 69.15 41.42
C HIS A 536 -5.46 70.70 41.37
N PRO A 537 -5.38 71.43 40.22
CA PRO A 537 -6.13 71.23 38.95
C PRO A 537 -5.51 71.74 37.60
N LYS A 538 -6.21 71.45 36.48
CA LYS A 538 -6.48 72.19 35.19
C LYS A 538 -5.41 72.95 34.33
N SER A 539 -5.59 72.75 33.00
CA SER A 539 -5.29 73.63 31.81
C SER A 539 -3.83 73.72 31.35
N SER A 540 -3.42 73.89 30.09
CA SER A 540 -4.03 74.23 28.79
C SER A 540 -3.04 73.89 27.63
N CYS A 541 -3.54 73.90 26.37
CA CYS A 541 -2.91 74.15 25.04
C CYS A 541 -1.37 74.32 24.95
N ASP A 542 -0.65 73.89 23.89
CA ASP A 542 -1.00 73.99 22.48
C ASP A 542 -0.01 73.25 21.54
N GLN A 543 -0.46 73.02 20.30
CA GLN A 543 0.29 72.81 19.03
C GLN A 543 0.77 71.38 18.61
N THR A 544 -0.04 70.81 17.71
CA THR A 544 0.18 69.68 16.76
C THR A 544 0.96 70.17 15.50
N PRO A 545 1.21 69.40 14.39
CA PRO A 545 0.85 67.99 14.04
C PRO A 545 1.98 67.14 13.35
N LEU A 546 2.06 65.80 13.58
CA LEU A 546 1.62 64.63 12.74
C LEU A 546 2.47 64.29 11.48
N PRO A 547 2.34 63.08 10.84
CA PRO A 547 1.85 61.78 11.31
C PRO A 547 2.64 60.52 10.83
N PHE A 548 2.40 59.42 11.55
CA PHE A 548 2.52 58.02 11.09
C PHE A 548 1.37 57.63 10.13
N ALA A 549 1.64 56.75 9.17
CA ALA A 549 0.64 56.14 8.29
C ALA A 549 0.39 54.66 8.63
N GLN A 550 -0.88 54.29 8.78
CA GLN A 550 -1.42 52.94 8.68
C GLN A 550 -2.45 52.87 7.55
N SER A 551 -2.47 51.71 6.89
CA SER A 551 -3.47 51.05 6.03
C SER A 551 -4.86 51.67 5.78
N PRO A 552 -5.48 51.39 4.61
CA PRO A 552 -6.93 51.47 4.46
C PRO A 552 -7.61 50.12 4.12
N LYS A 553 -8.73 49.87 4.81
CA LYS A 553 -9.93 49.17 4.29
C LYS A 553 -10.89 50.24 3.76
N LEU A 554 -11.71 49.92 2.75
CA LEU A 554 -12.97 50.65 2.51
C LEU A 554 -14.04 49.78 1.85
N ILE A 555 -15.28 50.04 2.29
CA ILE A 555 -16.55 49.38 1.98
C ILE A 555 -17.37 50.28 1.02
N VAL A 556 -18.04 49.62 0.08
CA VAL A 556 -19.33 49.87 -0.63
C VAL A 556 -20.05 51.23 -0.52
N THR A 557 -20.50 51.76 -1.67
CA THR A 557 -21.87 52.23 -2.07
C THR A 557 -21.73 53.10 -3.35
N GLY A 558 -22.61 53.18 -4.36
CA GLY A 558 -23.89 52.55 -4.69
C GLY A 558 -24.35 52.94 -6.14
N LYS A 559 -25.36 52.21 -6.65
CA LYS A 559 -26.39 52.49 -7.69
C LYS A 559 -26.08 53.38 -8.92
N GLU A 560 -26.28 52.82 -10.14
CA GLU A 560 -27.39 53.20 -11.04
C GLU A 560 -27.59 52.29 -12.28
N LYS A 561 -28.87 51.89 -12.46
CA LYS A 561 -29.74 51.65 -13.65
C LYS A 561 -29.35 50.80 -14.87
N MET A 562 -30.35 49.96 -15.21
CA MET A 562 -30.61 49.13 -16.39
C MET A 562 -30.44 49.81 -17.76
N ARG A 563 -29.99 49.03 -18.75
CA ARG A 563 -30.67 48.96 -20.06
C ARG A 563 -30.38 47.65 -20.79
N THR A 564 -31.46 46.95 -21.14
CA THR A 564 -31.54 45.76 -22.00
C THR A 564 -31.24 46.09 -23.47
N LYS A 565 -30.63 45.14 -24.20
CA LYS A 565 -30.94 44.89 -25.63
C LYS A 565 -30.53 43.46 -26.04
N ARG A 566 -31.54 42.74 -26.53
CA ARG A 566 -31.48 41.44 -27.23
C ARG A 566 -30.89 41.60 -28.64
N THR A 567 -30.12 40.60 -29.07
CA THR A 567 -30.06 39.98 -30.42
C THR A 567 -29.16 38.74 -30.26
N GLY A 568 -29.46 37.50 -30.64
CA GLY A 568 -30.50 36.94 -31.50
C GLY A 568 -29.86 36.17 -32.67
N LEU A 569 -29.54 34.88 -32.44
CA LEU A 569 -29.39 33.75 -33.40
C LEU A 569 -28.26 33.85 -34.48
N PHE A 570 -27.65 32.80 -35.08
CA PHE A 570 -28.05 31.42 -35.39
C PHE A 570 -26.81 30.61 -35.92
N HIS A 571 -26.92 29.26 -35.91
CA HIS A 571 -26.10 28.18 -36.56
C HIS A 571 -24.85 27.70 -35.79
N GLY A 572 -24.69 26.43 -35.39
CA GLY A 572 -25.30 25.17 -35.85
C GLY A 572 -24.28 24.35 -36.64
N ILE A 573 -23.46 23.54 -35.98
CA ILE A 573 -22.73 22.43 -36.63
C ILE A 573 -22.84 21.18 -35.74
N ARG A 574 -23.44 20.14 -36.34
CA ARG A 574 -23.69 18.80 -35.80
C ARG A 574 -22.45 17.88 -35.96
N PRO A 575 -22.42 16.74 -35.25
CA PRO A 575 -21.30 15.79 -35.24
C PRO A 575 -21.40 14.72 -36.34
N GLY A 576 -20.24 14.13 -36.69
CA GLY A 576 -20.16 12.75 -37.22
C GLY A 576 -19.16 12.54 -38.37
N ARG A 577 -18.17 11.65 -38.18
CA ARG A 577 -18.11 10.32 -38.84
C ARG A 577 -16.74 9.64 -38.65
N LEU A 578 -16.81 8.32 -38.44
CA LEU A 578 -15.75 7.34 -38.67
C LEU A 578 -15.07 7.53 -40.03
N ILE A 579 -13.73 7.40 -40.08
CA ILE A 579 -13.01 6.69 -41.15
C ILE A 579 -11.79 5.97 -40.53
N SER A 580 -11.66 4.71 -40.88
CA SER A 580 -10.52 3.81 -40.70
C SER A 580 -9.29 4.20 -41.51
N ILE A 581 -8.10 4.16 -40.91
CA ILE A 581 -6.85 3.65 -41.51
C ILE A 581 -6.09 2.91 -40.41
#